data_AF-A0ABD5IT03-F1
#
_entry.id   AF-A0ABD5IT03-F1
#
_cell.length_a   1.000
_cell.length_b   1.000
_cell.length_c   1.000
_cell.angle_alpha   90.00
_cell.angle_beta   90.00
_cell.angle_gamma   90.00
#
_symmetry.space_group_name_H-M   'P 1'
#
loop_
_entity.id
_entity.type
_entity.pdbx_description
1 polymer ?
#
loop_
_entity_poly.entity_id
_entity_poly.type
_entity_poly.pdbx_seq_one_letter_code
_entity_poly.pdbx_strand_id
1 'polypeptide(L)' 'MDRMFRVLSFWTGIFAVMFYLGHMHTTSLIFFGQTLFFLLLGYLKLTERMYIYIFGAYLTIFFAAFTYWTTFMLVPGVGE' A
#
# COMPACT_ATOMS: atom_id res chain seq x y z
N MET A 1 6.35 16.87 5.60
CA MET A 1 5.99 15.42 5.53
C MET A 1 6.59 14.68 4.31
N ASP A 2 7.16 15.39 3.33
CA ASP A 2 7.67 14.85 2.04
C ASP A 2 8.77 13.78 2.18
N ARG A 3 9.62 13.93 3.19
CA ARG A 3 10.67 12.94 3.49
C ARG A 3 10.06 11.62 3.99
N MET A 4 8.95 11.70 4.71
CA MET A 4 8.26 10.54 5.30
C MET A 4 7.54 9.71 4.24
N PHE A 5 6.86 10.36 3.28
CA PHE A 5 6.26 9.69 2.12
C PHE A 5 7.30 8.98 1.24
N ARG A 6 8.51 9.55 1.11
CA ARG A 6 9.63 8.88 0.43
C ARG A 6 10.14 7.66 1.19
N VAL A 7 10.22 7.73 2.52
CA VAL A 7 10.55 6.55 3.35
C VAL A 7 9.48 5.46 3.21
N LEU A 8 8.19 5.82 3.18
CA LEU A 8 7.10 4.86 2.92
C LEU A 8 7.21 4.23 1.53
N SER A 9 7.53 5.02 0.49
CA SER A 9 7.77 4.51 -0.86
C SER A 9 8.97 3.56 -0.92
N PHE A 10 10.03 3.84 -0.17
CA PHE A 10 11.19 2.96 -0.11
C PHE A 10 10.84 1.58 0.47
N TRP A 11 10.13 1.55 1.59
CA TRP A 11 9.73 0.28 2.23
C TRP A 11 8.73 -0.51 1.38
N THR A 12 7.72 0.14 0.82
CA THR A 12 6.77 -0.51 -0.09
C THR A 12 7.45 -1.06 -1.34
N GLY A 13 8.50 -0.40 -1.83
CA GLY A 13 9.31 -0.87 -2.95
C GLY A 13 10.12 -2.12 -2.61
N ILE A 14 10.73 -2.18 -1.42
CA ILE A 14 11.40 -3.39 -0.94
C ILE A 14 10.41 -4.55 -0.87
N PHE A 15 9.22 -4.34 -0.29
CA PHE A 15 8.19 -5.39 -0.23
C PHE A 15 7.73 -5.84 -1.61
N ALA A 16 7.58 -4.93 -2.57
CA ALA A 16 7.24 -5.28 -3.94
C ALA A 16 8.30 -6.23 -4.56
N VAL A 17 9.59 -5.94 -4.36
CA VAL A 17 10.70 -6.78 -4.82
C VAL A 17 10.71 -8.14 -4.10
N MET A 18 10.51 -8.14 -2.78
CA MET A 18 10.45 -9.39 -2.00
C MET A 18 9.28 -10.28 -2.42
N PHE A 19 8.09 -9.72 -2.66
CA PHE A 19 6.94 -10.49 -3.17
C PHE A 19 7.15 -10.98 -4.60
N TYR A 20 7.87 -10.23 -5.44
CA TYR A 20 8.24 -10.68 -6.78
C TYR A 20 9.15 -11.91 -6.71
N LEU A 21 10.18 -11.85 -5.87
CA LEU A 21 11.09 -12.97 -5.59
C LEU A 21 10.37 -14.15 -4.94
N GLY A 22 9.35 -13.89 -4.12
CA GLY A 22 8.49 -14.91 -3.51
C GLY A 22 7.45 -15.53 -4.45
N HIS A 23 7.55 -15.31 -5.78
CA HIS A 23 6.60 -15.78 -6.79
C HIS A 23 5.14 -15.29 -6.61
N MET A 24 4.91 -14.30 -5.76
CA MET A 24 3.59 -13.69 -5.53
C MET A 24 3.40 -12.48 -6.46
N HIS A 25 3.35 -12.73 -7.77
CA HIS A 25 3.35 -11.68 -8.79
C HIS A 25 2.18 -10.68 -8.65
N THR A 26 0.97 -11.15 -8.34
CA THR A 26 -0.20 -10.29 -8.14
C THR A 26 -0.01 -9.32 -6.97
N THR A 27 0.47 -9.83 -5.83
CA THR A 27 0.73 -9.03 -4.63
C THR A 27 1.88 -8.05 -4.86
N SER A 28 2.94 -8.50 -5.55
CA SER A 28 4.08 -7.66 -5.94
C SER A 28 3.65 -6.44 -6.77
N LEU A 29 2.77 -6.64 -7.77
CA LEU A 29 2.26 -5.55 -8.61
C LEU A 29 1.47 -4.52 -7.81
N ILE A 30 0.65 -4.95 -6.86
CA ILE A 30 -0.13 -4.04 -5.99
C ILE A 30 0.80 -3.20 -5.13
N PHE A 31 1.81 -3.82 -4.50
CA PHE A 31 2.80 -3.12 -3.69
C PHE A 31 3.70 -2.18 -4.52
N PHE A 32 4.00 -2.56 -5.76
CA PHE A 32 4.70 -1.70 -6.70
C PHE A 32 3.86 -0.46 -7.08
N GLY A 33 2.56 -0.64 -7.30
CA GLY A 33 1.62 0.47 -7.52
C GLY A 33 1.55 1.43 -6.31
N GLN A 34 1.49 0.89 -5.09
CA GLN A 34 1.53 1.70 -3.86
C GLN A 34 2.86 2.47 -3.72
N THR A 35 3.98 1.83 -4.07
CA THR A 35 5.30 2.46 -4.09
C THR A 35 5.31 3.68 -4.99
N LEU A 36 4.78 3.54 -6.21
CA LEU A 36 4.70 4.63 -7.17
C LEU A 36 3.81 5.76 -6.66
N PHE A 37 2.67 5.44 -6.04
CA PHE A 37 1.75 6.42 -5.45
C PHE A 37 2.44 7.25 -4.35
N PHE A 38 3.11 6.60 -3.39
CA PHE A 38 3.81 7.30 -2.31
C PHE A 38 5.02 8.10 -2.82
N LEU A 39 5.72 7.58 -3.83
CA LEU A 39 6.86 8.25 -4.44
C LEU A 39 6.41 9.53 -5.14
N LEU A 40 5.41 9.45 -6.02
CA LEU A 40 4.87 10.62 -6.74
C LEU A 40 4.36 11.70 -5.78
N LEU A 41 3.58 11.31 -4.77
CA LEU A 41 3.10 12.24 -3.76
C LEU A 41 4.24 12.87 -2.96
N GLY A 42 5.28 12.11 -2.62
CA GLY A 42 6.46 12.62 -1.91
C GLY A 42 7.28 13.67 -2.68
N TYR A 43 7.10 13.80 -4.00
CA TYR A 43 7.74 14.83 -4.83
C TYR A 43 6.85 16.05 -5.08
N LEU A 44 5.53 15.97 -4.83
CA LEU A 44 4.57 17.04 -5.11
C LEU A 44 4.62 18.23 -4.14
N LYS A 45 5.54 18.24 -3.16
CA LYS A 45 5.76 19.35 -2.21
C LYS A 45 4.46 19.92 -1.61
N LEU A 46 3.54 19.02 -1.23
CA LEU A 46 2.24 19.41 -0.69
C LEU A 46 2.36 20.00 0.72
N THR A 47 1.35 20.74 1.15
CA THR A 47 1.26 21.22 2.53
C THR A 47 1.09 20.04 3.49
N GLU A 48 1.61 20.18 4.71
CA GLU A 48 1.65 19.07 5.68
C GLU A 48 0.27 18.53 6.06
N ARG A 49 -0.76 19.40 6.10
CA ARG A 49 -2.15 18.99 6.33
C ARG A 49 -2.68 18.12 5.20
N MET A 50 -2.35 18.45 3.94
CA MET A 50 -2.78 17.67 2.80
C MET A 50 -2.18 16.26 2.81
N TYR A 51 -0.90 16.14 3.19
CA TYR A 51 -0.28 14.83 3.36
C TYR A 51 -1.00 13.95 4.40
N ILE A 52 -1.42 14.53 5.51
CA ILE A 52 -2.16 13.80 6.56
C ILE A 52 -3.55 13.38 6.06
N TYR A 53 -4.25 14.24 5.32
CA TYR A 53 -5.55 13.88 4.75
C TYR A 53 -5.45 12.76 3.71
N ILE A 54 -4.46 12.81 2.81
CA ILE A 54 -4.22 11.71 1.86
C ILE A 54 -3.87 10.43 2.60
N PHE A 55 -3.00 10.52 3.62
CA PHE A 55 -2.60 9.35 4.40
C PHE A 55 -3.78 8.72 5.14
N GLY A 56 -4.63 9.55 5.74
CA GLY A 56 -5.86 9.09 6.40
C GLY A 56 -6.82 8.42 5.42
N ALA A 57 -7.08 9.05 4.27
CA ALA A 57 -7.93 8.46 3.22
C ALA A 57 -7.36 7.14 2.70
N TYR A 58 -6.04 7.07 2.49
CA TYR A 58 -5.34 5.84 2.10
C TYR A 58 -5.56 4.72 3.12
N LEU A 59 -5.41 5.00 4.42
CA LEU A 59 -5.63 4.02 5.47
C LEU A 59 -7.08 3.53 5.52
N THR A 60 -8.06 4.42 5.33
CA THR A 60 -9.48 4.04 5.30
C THR A 60 -9.79 3.12 4.12
N ILE A 61 -9.29 3.45 2.92
CA ILE A 61 -9.48 2.61 1.73
C ILE A 61 -8.77 1.27 1.91
N PHE A 62 -7.53 1.28 2.41
CA PHE A 62 -6.76 0.06 2.67
C PHE A 62 -7.50 -0.83 3.69
N PHE A 63 -8.00 -0.25 4.77
CA PHE A 63 -8.76 -0.98 5.78
C PHE A 63 -10.02 -1.60 5.19
N ALA A 64 -10.83 -0.83 4.44
CA ALA A 64 -12.03 -1.35 3.80
C ALA A 64 -11.72 -2.46 2.77
N ALA A 65 -10.69 -2.28 1.94
CA ALA A 65 -10.25 -3.27 0.96
C ALA A 65 -9.74 -4.55 1.64
N PHE A 66 -8.97 -4.40 2.72
CA PHE A 66 -8.45 -5.51 3.50
C PHE A 66 -9.58 -6.27 4.23
N THR A 67 -10.50 -5.56 4.87
CA THR A 67 -11.70 -6.17 5.48
C THR A 67 -12.53 -6.91 4.45
N TYR A 68 -12.77 -6.33 3.27
CA TYR A 68 -13.49 -7.00 2.20
C TYR A 68 -12.77 -8.28 1.73
N TRP A 69 -11.45 -8.18 1.46
CA TRP A 69 -10.66 -9.32 1.02
C TRP A 69 -10.69 -10.45 2.06
N THR A 70 -10.44 -10.13 3.33
CA THR A 70 -10.40 -11.11 4.43
C THR A 70 -11.76 -11.68 4.81
N THR A 71 -12.85 -10.93 4.65
CA THR A 71 -14.20 -11.39 5.03
C THR A 71 -14.89 -12.18 3.93
N PHE A 72 -14.68 -11.81 2.66
CA PHE A 72 -15.47 -12.35 1.55
C PHE A 72 -14.67 -13.12 0.51
N MET A 73 -13.41 -12.74 0.26
CA MET A 73 -12.58 -13.39 -0.77
C MET A 73 -11.66 -14.49 -0.21
N LEU A 74 -11.27 -14.37 1.05
CA LEU A 74 -10.63 -15.45 1.78
C LEU A 74 -11.71 -16.50 2.09
N VAL A 75 -11.77 -17.58 1.31
CA VAL A 75 -12.60 -18.74 1.69
C VAL A 75 -12.07 -19.25 3.03
N PRO A 76 -12.90 -19.30 4.09
CA PRO A 76 -12.49 -19.88 5.35
C PRO A 76 -12.22 -21.37 5.12
N GLY A 77 -10.95 -21.75 5.03
CA GLY A 77 -10.52 -23.15 5.06
C GLY A 77 -10.67 -23.76 6.46
N VAL A 78 -11.87 -23.67 7.05
CA VAL A 78 -12.29 -24.43 8.24
C VAL A 78 -13.66 -25.01 7.90
N GLY A 79 -13.63 -26.06 7.09
CA GLY A 79 -14.80 -26.73 6.55
C GLY A 79 -14.48 -27.94 5.69
N GLU A 80 -13.33 -28.58 5.91
CA GLU A 80 -13.06 -30.01 5.65
C GLU A 80 -12.21 -30.56 6.79
#